data_AF-A0A1G9NLV2-F1
#
_entry.id   AF-A0A1G9NLV2-F1
#
_cell.length_a   1.000
_cell.length_b   1.000
_cell.length_c   1.000
_cell.angle_alpha   90.00
_cell.angle_beta   90.00
_cell.angle_gamma   90.00
#
_symmetry.space_group_name_H-M   'P 1'
#
loop_
_entity.id
_entity.type
_entity.pdbx_description
1 polymer ?
#
loop_
_entity_poly.entity_id
_entity_poly.type
_entity_poly.pdbx_seq_one_letter_code
_entity_poly.pdbx_strand_id
1 'polypeptide(L)' 'MTLEESIVALEQEVIHTRQAAVGMMLGMIDAMTRTPEEREEIARSFDQAAAGVDPARARLSRLVAAAIRERATGRRG' A
#
# COMPACT_ATOMS: atom_id res chain seq x y z
N MET A 1 -17.52 -22.54 14.51
CA MET A 1 -16.34 -21.69 14.26
C MET A 1 -15.26 -22.13 15.22
N THR A 2 -14.19 -22.71 14.71
CA THR A 2 -13.01 -23.10 15.49
C THR A 2 -12.10 -21.89 15.72
N LEU A 3 -11.14 -22.04 16.64
CA LEU A 3 -10.11 -21.02 16.85
C LEU A 3 -9.30 -20.78 15.57
N GLU A 4 -8.96 -21.84 14.85
CA GLU A 4 -8.21 -21.78 13.59
C GLU A 4 -9.00 -21.02 12.51
N GLU A 5 -10.29 -21.32 12.35
CA GLU A 5 -11.18 -20.60 11.43
C GLU A 5 -11.27 -19.10 11.76
N SER A 6 -11.29 -18.77 13.06
CA SER A 6 -11.35 -17.38 13.53
C SER A 6 -10.04 -16.63 13.23
N ILE A 7 -8.88 -17.27 13.41
CA ILE A 7 -7.57 -16.68 13.11
C ILE A 7 -7.47 -16.39 11.61
N VAL A 8 -7.82 -17.35 10.76
CA VAL A 8 -7.78 -17.17 9.30
C VAL A 8 -8.69 -16.02 8.87
N ALA A 9 -9.91 -15.92 9.43
CA ALA A 9 -10.83 -14.84 9.12
C ALA A 9 -10.24 -13.46 9.48
N LEU A 10 -9.63 -13.33 10.66
CA LEU A 10 -8.98 -12.09 11.09
C LEU A 10 -7.78 -11.72 10.22
N GLU A 11 -6.97 -12.70 9.81
CA GLU A 11 -5.85 -12.46 8.88
C GLU A 11 -6.34 -11.93 7.54
N GLN A 12 -7.42 -12.51 7.01
CA GLN A 12 -8.04 -12.04 5.76
C GLN A 12 -8.62 -10.64 5.90
N GLU A 13 -9.30 -10.34 7.00
CA GLU A 13 -9.84 -9.00 7.26
C GLU A 13 -8.73 -7.95 7.31
N VAL A 14 -7.62 -8.27 7.95
CA VAL A 14 -6.46 -7.38 8.00
C VAL A 14 -5.82 -7.20 6.61
N ILE A 15 -5.77 -8.25 5.79
CA ILE A 15 -5.28 -8.16 4.40
C ILE A 15 -6.20 -7.26 3.57
N HIS A 16 -7.51 -7.49 3.59
CA HIS A 16 -8.49 -6.71 2.85
C HIS A 16 -8.47 -5.24 3.26
N THR A 17 -8.39 -4.96 4.57
CA THR A 17 -8.31 -3.59 5.09
C THR A 17 -7.06 -2.86 4.57
N ARG A 18 -5.91 -3.54 4.54
CA ARG A 18 -4.67 -2.97 4.00
C ARG A 18 -4.76 -2.70 2.50
N GLN A 19 -5.35 -3.62 1.75
CA GLN A 19 -5.56 -3.46 0.31
C GLN A 19 -6.51 -2.30 0.00
N ALA A 20 -7.62 -2.18 0.75
CA ALA A 20 -8.56 -1.07 0.63
C ALA A 20 -7.88 0.28 0.92
N ALA A 21 -7.10 0.36 1.99
CA ALA A 21 -6.35 1.57 2.35
C ALA A 21 -5.36 1.97 1.25
N VAL A 22 -4.60 1.01 0.71
CA VAL A 22 -3.68 1.26 -0.43
C VAL A 22 -4.45 1.73 -1.66
N GLY A 23 -5.56 1.08 -2.00
CA GLY A 23 -6.40 1.46 -3.14
C GLY A 23 -6.93 2.90 -3.03
N MET A 24 -7.39 3.30 -1.85
CA MET A 24 -7.83 4.68 -1.58
C MET A 24 -6.69 5.68 -1.76
N MET A 25 -5.52 5.40 -1.19
CA MET A 25 -4.34 6.27 -1.34
C MET A 25 -3.89 6.39 -2.79
N LEU A 26 -3.92 5.30 -3.56
CA LEU A 26 -3.59 5.33 -4.99
C LEU A 26 -4.56 6.21 -5.78
N GLY A 27 -5.86 6.16 -5.47
CA GLY A 27 -6.85 7.05 -6.09
C GLY A 27 -6.52 8.53 -5.85
N MET A 28 -6.07 8.89 -4.65
CA MET A 28 -5.62 10.25 -4.35
C MET A 28 -4.34 10.62 -5.10
N ILE A 29 -3.35 9.71 -5.15
CA ILE A 29 -2.08 9.94 -5.83
C ILE A 29 -2.29 10.09 -7.35
N ASP A 30 -3.16 9.27 -7.94
CA ASP A 30 -3.53 9.38 -9.36
C ASP A 30 -4.20 10.73 -9.68
N ALA A 31 -4.94 11.32 -8.73
CA ALA A 31 -5.52 12.65 -8.89
C ALA A 31 -4.49 13.79 -8.75
N MET A 32 -3.38 13.53 -8.03
CA MET A 32 -2.33 14.52 -7.76
C MET A 32 -1.16 14.47 -8.75
N THR A 33 -0.96 13.35 -9.44
CA THR A 33 0.21 13.11 -10.30
C THR A 33 -0.20 12.86 -11.75
N ARG A 34 0.61 13.36 -12.69
CA ARG A 34 0.42 13.25 -14.13
C ARG A 34 1.57 12.54 -14.82
N THR A 35 2.75 12.52 -14.21
CA THR A 35 3.95 11.89 -14.80
C THR A 35 4.45 10.68 -14.01
N PRO A 36 5.18 9.77 -14.65
CA PRO A 36 5.88 8.68 -13.96
C PRO A 36 6.88 9.19 -12.91
N GLU A 37 7.53 10.32 -13.16
CA GLU A 37 8.55 10.88 -12.26
C GLU A 37 7.93 11.40 -10.96
N GLU A 38 6.78 12.08 -11.04
CA GLU A 38 6.03 12.54 -9.86
C GLU A 38 5.56 11.34 -9.01
N ARG A 39 5.14 10.25 -9.67
CA ARG A 39 4.75 9.01 -9.00
C ARG A 39 5.93 8.37 -8.28
N GLU A 40 7.11 8.31 -8.92
CA GLU A 40 8.31 7.76 -8.29
C GLU A 40 8.80 8.63 -7.13
N GLU A 41 8.69 9.96 -7.23
CA GLU A 41 9.01 10.86 -6.12
C GLU A 41 8.15 10.56 -4.88
N ILE A 42 6.83 10.44 -5.06
CA ILE A 42 5.91 10.09 -3.97
C ILE A 42 6.23 8.69 -3.42
N ALA A 43 6.51 7.70 -4.30
CA ALA A 43 6.87 6.35 -3.88
C ALA A 43 8.12 6.35 -2.98
N ARG A 44 9.15 7.14 -3.33
CA ARG A 44 10.34 7.32 -2.49
C ARG A 44 10.01 7.97 -1.15
N SER A 45 9.10 8.96 -1.10
CA SER A 45 8.68 9.56 0.17
C SER A 45 8.02 8.53 1.10
N PHE A 46 7.23 7.60 0.56
CA PHE A 46 6.68 6.49 1.35
C PHE A 46 7.77 5.52 1.84
N ASP A 47 8.77 5.17 1.01
CA ASP A 47 9.90 4.34 1.45
C ASP A 47 10.70 5.00 2.58
N GLN A 48 10.94 6.31 2.47
CA GLN A 48 11.60 7.09 3.53
C GLN A 48 10.76 7.14 4.81
N ALA A 49 9.45 7.34 4.68
CA ALA A 49 8.53 7.32 5.82
C ALA A 49 8.41 5.93 6.49
N ALA A 50 8.87 4.87 5.82
CA ALA A 50 8.97 3.54 6.42
C ALA A 50 10.19 3.37 7.34
N ALA A 51 11.14 4.30 7.34
CA ALA A 51 12.30 4.28 8.22
C ALA A 51 11.94 4.85 9.61
N GLY A 52 12.34 4.15 10.67
CA GLY A 52 12.22 4.64 12.06
C GLY A 52 10.80 4.68 12.63
N VAL A 53 9.81 4.07 11.96
CA VAL A 53 8.42 3.95 12.43
C VAL A 53 8.11 2.52 12.89
N ASP A 54 6.95 2.32 13.53
CA ASP A 54 6.50 1.00 13.95
C ASP A 54 6.37 0.03 12.75
N PRO A 55 6.47 -1.30 12.97
CA PRO A 55 6.47 -2.27 11.89
C PRO A 55 5.20 -2.26 11.02
N ALA A 56 4.04 -1.95 11.60
CA ALA A 56 2.77 -1.94 10.86
C ALA A 56 2.73 -0.76 9.89
N ARG A 57 3.15 0.43 10.34
CA ARG A 57 3.29 1.62 9.50
C ARG A 57 4.37 1.43 8.44
N ALA A 58 5.53 0.90 8.80
CA ALA A 58 6.61 0.62 7.85
C ALA A 58 6.14 -0.32 6.73
N ARG A 59 5.38 -1.37 7.09
CA ARG A 59 4.82 -2.31 6.11
C ARG A 59 3.80 -1.64 5.19
N LEU A 60 2.89 -0.83 5.73
CA LEU A 60 1.88 -0.15 4.93
C LEU A 60 2.52 0.88 3.98
N SER A 61 3.49 1.67 4.46
CA SER A 61 4.22 2.62 3.62
C SER A 61 4.92 1.94 2.44
N ARG A 62 5.59 0.80 2.67
CA ARG A 62 6.21 0.01 1.59
C ARG A 62 5.19 -0.57 0.61
N LEU A 63 4.03 -1.02 1.09
CA LEU A 63 2.95 -1.51 0.22
C LEU A 63 2.43 -0.39 -0.70
N VAL A 64 2.27 0.83 -0.18
CA VAL A 64 1.88 1.99 -0.99
C VAL A 64 2.95 2.32 -2.03
N ALA A 65 4.22 2.41 -1.62
CA ALA A 65 5.33 2.68 -2.53
C ALA A 65 5.41 1.66 -3.68
N ALA A 66 5.29 0.36 -3.36
CA ALA A 66 5.26 -0.71 -4.35
C ALA A 66 4.09 -0.56 -5.33
N ALA A 67 2.89 -0.28 -4.81
CA ALA A 67 1.70 -0.18 -5.64
C ALA A 67 1.71 1.07 -6.56
N ILE A 68 2.31 2.18 -6.12
CA ILE A 68 2.52 3.35 -6.99
C ILE A 68 3.39 3.00 -8.19
N ARG A 69 4.50 2.28 -7.94
CA ARG A 69 5.45 1.86 -8.99
C ARG A 69 4.82 0.85 -9.96
N GLU A 70 4.01 -0.07 -9.44
CA GLU A 70 3.31 -1.04 -10.27
C GLU A 70 2.31 -0.36 -11.22
N ARG A 71 1.57 0.66 -10.73
CA ARG A 71 0.72 1.50 -11.59
C ARG A 71 1.49 2.30 -12.62
N ALA A 72 2.66 2.84 -12.28
CA ALA A 72 3.48 3.61 -13.21
C ALA A 72 4.01 2.75 -14.39
N THR A 73 4.23 1.45 -14.16
CA THR A 73 4.70 0.51 -15.19
C THR A 73 3.57 -0.15 -16.01
N GLY A 74 2.31 0.18 -15.72
CA GLY A 74 1.16 -0.33 -16.47
C GLY A 74 0.81 -1.80 -16.21
N ARG A 75 1.45 -2.47 -15.23
CA ARG A 75 1.01 -3.80 -14.78
C ARG A 75 -0.27 -3.65 -13.96
N ARG A 76 -1.41 -3.81 -14.61
CA ARG A 76 -2.66 -4.15 -13.93
C ARG A 76 -2.53 -5.61 -13.49
N GLY A 77 -2.23 -5.83 -12.22
CA GLY A 77 -2.58 -7.08 -11.53
C GLY A 77 -4.09 -7.19 -11.40
#